data_AF-A0A6A3FPX6-F1
#
_entry.id   AF-A0A6A3FPX6-F1
#
_cell.length_a   1.000
_cell.length_b   1.000
_cell.length_c   1.000
_cell.angle_alpha   90.00
_cell.angle_beta   90.00
_cell.angle_gamma   90.00
#
_symmetry.space_group_name_H-M   'P 1'
#
loop_
_entity.id
_entity.type
_entity.pdbx_description
1 polymer ?
#
loop_
_entity_poly.entity_id
_entity_poly.type
_entity_poly.pdbx_seq_one_letter_code
_entity_poly.pdbx_strand_id
1 'polypeptide(L)'
;DDGHPWVKRGNLFTRGPGAYKIPSANDVPLDFHVWLESNQKNKFAVHSSKAVGEPPLFLGSSAFFAVKEAIYSARADAGLHGYFELRSPVTPERARMACADDMLKKVFTARGADMVSYQPSGSF
;
A
#
# COMPACT_ATOMS: atom_id res chain seq x y z
N ASP A 1 -13.45 -14.86 -10.53
CA ASP A 1 -13.77 -13.50 -10.08
C ASP A 1 -14.62 -12.87 -11.17
N ASP A 2 -15.71 -12.20 -10.82
CA ASP A 2 -16.61 -11.60 -11.81
C ASP A 2 -15.91 -10.45 -12.58
N GLY A 3 -14.82 -9.90 -12.02
CA GLY A 3 -13.93 -8.96 -12.71
C GLY A 3 -12.94 -9.60 -13.70
N HIS A 4 -12.75 -10.92 -13.68
CA HIS A 4 -11.73 -11.63 -14.46
C HIS A 4 -12.29 -12.92 -15.08
N PRO A 5 -13.27 -12.83 -16.01
CA PRO A 5 -13.96 -14.00 -16.56
C PRO A 5 -13.05 -14.94 -17.36
N TRP A 6 -11.90 -14.47 -17.86
CA TRP A 6 -10.90 -15.28 -18.56
C TRP A 6 -10.05 -16.14 -17.62
N VAL A 7 -10.09 -15.90 -16.30
CA VAL A 7 -9.41 -16.73 -15.30
C VAL A 7 -10.40 -17.77 -14.77
N LYS A 8 -10.12 -19.05 -15.05
CA LYS A 8 -10.94 -20.15 -14.53
C LYS A 8 -11.06 -20.05 -13.00
N ARG A 9 -12.28 -20.18 -12.47
CA ARG A 9 -12.56 -20.08 -11.03
C ARG A 9 -11.69 -21.06 -10.24
N GLY A 10 -11.16 -20.59 -9.10
CA GLY A 10 -10.27 -21.35 -8.22
C GLY A 10 -8.80 -21.38 -8.67
N ASN A 11 -8.45 -20.83 -9.84
CA ASN A 11 -7.07 -20.74 -10.28
C ASN A 11 -6.44 -19.39 -9.90
N LEU A 12 -5.22 -19.46 -9.36
CA LEU A 12 -4.38 -18.28 -9.16
C LEU A 12 -3.89 -17.74 -10.51
N PHE A 13 -4.11 -16.45 -10.76
CA PHE A 13 -3.65 -15.78 -11.99
C PHE A 13 -2.16 -15.38 -11.92
N THR A 14 -1.71 -14.84 -10.79
CA THR A 14 -0.35 -14.32 -10.57
C THR A 14 0.67 -15.44 -10.37
N ARG A 15 0.91 -16.23 -11.41
CA ARG A 15 1.82 -17.38 -11.37
C ARG A 15 3.21 -16.97 -11.83
N GLY A 16 4.11 -16.80 -10.86
CA GLY A 16 5.53 -16.51 -11.10
C GLY A 16 5.88 -15.01 -11.13
N PRO A 17 7.18 -14.69 -11.26
CA PRO A 17 7.69 -13.33 -11.08
C PRO A 17 7.24 -12.33 -12.16
N GLY A 18 6.73 -12.84 -13.29
CA GLY A 18 6.12 -12.03 -14.34
C GLY A 18 4.84 -11.33 -13.87
N ALA A 19 4.08 -11.96 -12.97
CA ALA A 19 2.76 -11.49 -12.54
C ALA A 19 2.63 -11.27 -11.03
N TYR A 20 3.54 -11.81 -10.20
CA TYR A 20 3.62 -11.49 -8.77
C TYR A 20 4.89 -10.69 -8.50
N LYS A 21 4.73 -9.44 -8.05
CA LYS A 21 5.84 -8.48 -7.91
C LYS A 21 6.30 -8.39 -6.46
N ILE A 22 7.54 -8.77 -6.22
CA ILE A 22 8.26 -8.52 -4.97
C ILE A 22 9.02 -7.19 -5.08
N PRO A 23 9.34 -6.54 -3.95
CA PRO A 23 10.24 -5.39 -3.97
C PRO A 23 11.58 -5.71 -4.63
N SER A 24 12.00 -4.82 -5.51
CA SER A 24 13.26 -4.85 -6.25
C SER A 24 14.18 -3.73 -5.77
N ALA A 25 15.38 -3.60 -6.37
CA ALA A 25 16.33 -2.55 -6.00
C ALA A 25 15.77 -1.12 -6.12
N ASN A 26 14.80 -0.90 -7.01
CA ASN A 26 14.19 0.41 -7.23
C ASN A 26 13.05 0.73 -6.25
N ASP A 27 12.62 -0.23 -5.44
CA ASP A 27 11.51 -0.06 -4.50
C ASP A 27 12.00 0.29 -3.07
N VAL A 28 13.31 0.20 -2.83
CA VAL A 28 13.95 0.57 -1.55
C VAL A 28 14.05 2.09 -1.44
N PRO A 29 13.91 2.69 -0.24
CA PRO A 29 14.13 4.12 -0.05
C PRO A 29 15.53 4.55 -0.55
N LEU A 30 15.59 5.68 -1.26
CA LEU A 30 16.85 6.23 -1.77
C LEU A 30 17.83 6.55 -0.64
N ASP A 31 17.30 7.04 0.49
CA ASP A 31 18.05 7.27 1.72
C ASP A 31 17.51 6.34 2.82
N PHE A 32 18.33 5.39 3.26
CA PHE A 32 17.91 4.34 4.19
C PHE A 32 18.89 4.21 5.37
N HIS A 33 18.49 4.78 6.51
CA HIS A 33 19.28 4.77 7.75
C HIS A 33 18.79 3.71 8.72
N VAL A 34 19.71 2.94 9.29
CA VAL A 34 19.43 1.93 10.33
C VAL A 34 20.42 2.09 11.47
N TRP A 35 19.89 2.19 12.69
CA TRP A 35 20.68 2.34 13.92
C TRP A 35 20.24 1.29 14.92
N LEU A 36 21.21 0.72 15.65
CA LEU A 36 20.94 -0.19 16.75
C LEU A 36 21.18 0.55 18.06
N GLU A 37 20.21 0.47 18.97
CA GLU A 37 20.32 1.09 20.29
C GLU A 37 21.46 0.46 21.09
N SER A 38 22.38 1.30 21.58
CA SER A 38 23.59 0.86 22.28
C SER A 38 23.36 0.67 23.78
N ASN A 39 24.24 -0.11 24.43
CA ASN A 39 24.25 -0.30 25.89
C ASN A 39 22.97 -0.88 26.54
N GLN A 40 22.13 -1.56 25.75
CA GLN A 40 20.93 -2.24 26.28
C GLN A 40 21.23 -3.69 26.66
N LYS A 41 21.08 -4.02 27.95
CA LYS A 41 21.24 -5.39 28.45
C LYS A 41 19.90 -6.13 28.46
N ASN A 42 19.84 -7.28 27.79
CA ASN A 42 18.70 -8.21 27.90
C ASN A 42 19.05 -9.38 28.82
N LYS A 43 18.57 -9.34 30.07
CA LYS A 43 18.86 -10.39 31.06
C LYS A 43 18.23 -11.76 30.73
N PHE A 44 17.25 -11.78 29.82
CA PHE A 44 16.43 -12.98 29.54
C PHE A 44 16.91 -13.79 28.33
N ALA A 45 17.79 -13.22 27.51
CA ALA A 45 18.26 -13.87 26.29
C ALA A 45 19.76 -14.17 26.34
N VAL A 46 20.15 -15.20 25.58
CA VAL A 46 21.55 -15.61 25.43
C VAL A 46 22.40 -14.43 25.00
N HIS A 47 23.48 -14.18 25.74
CA HIS A 47 24.41 -13.07 25.52
C HIS A 47 23.75 -11.69 25.40
N SER A 48 22.62 -11.45 26.10
CA SER A 48 21.89 -10.18 25.99
C SER A 48 21.37 -9.85 24.59
N SER A 49 21.15 -10.86 23.74
CA SER A 49 20.56 -10.72 22.40
C SER A 49 19.06 -10.36 22.43
N LYS A 50 18.47 -10.08 21.27
CA LYS A 50 17.02 -9.89 21.08
C LYS A 50 16.58 -10.54 19.77
N ALA A 51 15.36 -11.08 19.74
CA ALA A 51 14.77 -11.59 18.51
C ALA A 51 14.38 -10.39 17.61
N VAL A 52 14.85 -10.42 16.36
CA VAL A 52 14.64 -9.33 15.38
C VAL A 52 14.15 -9.83 14.01
N GLY A 53 13.80 -11.11 13.89
CA GLY A 53 13.34 -11.67 12.61
C GLY A 53 12.02 -11.07 12.12
N GLU A 54 10.99 -11.14 12.96
CA GLU A 54 9.64 -10.63 12.63
C GLU A 54 9.37 -9.19 13.07
N PRO A 55 9.84 -8.69 14.24
CA PRO A 55 9.44 -7.37 14.73
C PRO A 55 9.63 -6.19 13.74
N PRO A 56 10.72 -6.12 12.95
CA PRO A 56 10.91 -5.03 12.00
C PRO A 56 9.94 -5.03 10.81
N LEU A 57 9.26 -6.15 10.51
CA LEU A 57 8.38 -6.26 9.34
C LEU A 57 7.27 -5.19 9.37
N PHE A 58 6.71 -4.90 10.55
CA PHE A 58 5.65 -3.91 10.69
C PHE A 58 6.14 -2.47 10.48
N LEU A 59 7.44 -2.19 10.63
CA LEU A 59 8.00 -0.86 10.35
C LEU A 59 7.84 -0.46 8.89
N GLY A 60 7.71 -1.43 7.97
CA GLY A 60 7.37 -1.18 6.56
C GLY A 60 6.01 -0.51 6.35
N SER A 61 5.10 -0.57 7.33
CA SER A 61 3.82 0.16 7.28
C SER A 61 4.00 1.68 7.29
N SER A 62 5.18 2.19 7.69
CA SER A 62 5.52 3.61 7.57
C SER A 62 5.38 4.12 6.13
N ALA A 63 5.82 3.33 5.13
CA ALA A 63 5.67 3.67 3.72
C ALA A 63 4.19 3.75 3.30
N PHE A 64 3.36 2.83 3.79
CA PHE A 64 1.92 2.85 3.56
C PHE A 64 1.28 4.15 4.08
N PHE A 65 1.60 4.55 5.31
CA PHE A 65 1.05 5.77 5.90
C PHE A 65 1.60 7.04 5.24
N ALA A 66 2.86 7.05 4.82
CA ALA A 66 3.42 8.16 4.04
C ALA A 66 2.66 8.38 2.73
N VAL A 67 2.33 7.31 2.00
CA VAL A 67 1.50 7.40 0.80
C VAL A 67 0.08 7.84 1.13
N LYS A 68 -0.50 7.38 2.25
CA LYS A 68 -1.83 7.82 2.70
C LYS A 68 -1.88 9.33 2.97
N GLU A 69 -0.86 9.88 3.61
CA GLU A 69 -0.72 11.32 3.83
C GLU A 69 -0.55 12.10 2.52
N ALA A 70 0.23 11.59 1.58
CA ALA A 70 0.34 12.20 0.24
C ALA A 70 -1.02 12.25 -0.48
N ILE A 71 -1.83 11.19 -0.37
CA ILE A 71 -3.18 11.15 -0.91
C ILE A 71 -4.11 12.13 -0.18
N TYR A 72 -4.00 12.28 1.15
CA TYR A 72 -4.75 13.31 1.87
C TYR A 72 -4.45 14.71 1.33
N SER A 73 -3.18 15.03 1.07
CA SER A 73 -2.78 16.30 0.46
C SER A 73 -3.43 16.48 -0.92
N ALA A 74 -3.33 15.49 -1.81
CA ALA A 74 -3.91 15.55 -3.14
C ALA A 74 -5.45 15.71 -3.11
N ARG A 75 -6.12 15.05 -2.16
CA ARG A 75 -7.57 15.18 -1.96
C ARG A 75 -7.96 16.56 -1.44
N ALA A 76 -7.16 17.14 -0.54
CA ALA A 76 -7.39 18.49 -0.03
C ALA A 76 -7.30 19.53 -1.15
N ASP A 77 -6.33 19.40 -2.08
CA ASP A 77 -6.22 20.26 -3.26
C ASP A 77 -7.47 20.16 -4.17
N ALA A 78 -8.11 18.99 -4.21
CA ALA A 78 -9.35 18.75 -4.94
C ALA A 78 -10.63 19.16 -4.18
N GLY A 79 -10.49 19.74 -2.98
CA GLY A 79 -11.60 20.16 -2.11
C GLY A 79 -12.30 19.02 -1.37
N LEU A 80 -11.69 17.83 -1.31
CA LEU A 80 -12.20 16.69 -0.54
C LEU A 80 -11.47 16.60 0.79
N HIS A 81 -12.23 16.78 1.87
CA HIS A 81 -11.72 16.71 3.23
C HIS A 81 -12.35 15.56 4.02
N GLY A 82 -11.71 15.20 5.13
CA GLY A 82 -12.19 14.15 6.02
C GLY A 82 -11.59 12.78 5.73
N TYR A 83 -11.96 11.82 6.56
CA TYR A 83 -11.43 10.46 6.52
C TYR A 83 -11.77 9.74 5.21
N PHE A 84 -10.80 8.99 4.69
CA PHE A 84 -11.03 8.01 3.64
C PHE A 84 -10.40 6.65 4.00
N GLU A 85 -11.05 5.58 3.58
CA GLU A 85 -10.53 4.23 3.71
C GLU A 85 -9.47 3.98 2.62
N LEU A 86 -8.33 3.42 3.01
CA LEU A 86 -7.30 2.95 2.09
C LEU A 86 -6.90 1.54 2.50
N ARG A 87 -7.10 0.57 1.59
CA ARG A 87 -6.85 -0.85 1.86
C ARG A 87 -5.42 -1.24 1.48
N SER A 88 -4.80 -2.08 2.31
CA SER A 88 -3.52 -2.72 2.00
C SER A 88 -3.71 -3.91 1.02
N PRO A 89 -2.79 -4.17 0.08
CA PRO A 89 -1.64 -3.32 -0.30
C PRO A 89 -2.08 -2.04 -1.04
N VAL A 90 -1.30 -0.97 -0.95
CA VAL A 90 -1.52 0.26 -1.73
C VAL A 90 -0.86 0.09 -3.08
N THR A 91 -1.57 -0.58 -3.97
CA THR A 91 -1.16 -0.72 -5.37
C THR A 91 -1.31 0.62 -6.10
N PRO A 92 -0.62 0.81 -7.24
CA PRO A 92 -0.79 2.00 -8.07
C PRO A 92 -2.26 2.27 -8.44
N GLU A 93 -3.05 1.22 -8.68
CA GLU A 93 -4.49 1.35 -8.93
C GLU A 93 -5.22 1.97 -7.72
N ARG A 94 -5.04 1.43 -6.51
CA ARG A 94 -5.67 1.98 -5.30
C ARG A 94 -5.20 3.40 -5.00
N ALA A 95 -3.91 3.67 -5.14
CA ALA A 95 -3.36 5.01 -4.96
C ALA A 95 -4.00 6.00 -5.94
N ARG A 96 -4.05 5.64 -7.24
CA ARG A 96 -4.63 6.50 -8.27
C ARG A 96 -6.11 6.77 -8.04
N MET A 97 -6.89 5.73 -7.72
CA MET A 97 -8.34 5.88 -7.51
C MET A 97 -8.67 6.63 -6.22
N ALA A 98 -7.77 6.65 -5.23
CA ALA A 98 -7.94 7.42 -4.01
C ALA A 98 -7.62 8.92 -4.18
N CYS A 99 -6.71 9.27 -5.11
CA CYS A 99 -6.46 10.64 -5.53
C CYS A 99 -7.62 11.17 -6.38
N ALA A 100 -8.46 12.03 -5.79
CA ALA A 100 -9.54 12.66 -6.52
C ALA A 100 -9.01 13.78 -7.41
N ASP A 101 -9.42 13.79 -8.67
CA ASP A 101 -9.12 14.85 -9.62
C ASP A 101 -10.24 14.96 -10.67
N ASP A 102 -10.12 15.95 -11.56
CA ASP A 102 -11.15 16.22 -12.56
C ASP A 102 -11.28 15.11 -13.60
N MET A 103 -10.23 14.33 -13.86
CA MET A 103 -10.31 13.16 -14.74
C MET A 103 -11.18 12.09 -14.10
N LEU A 104 -10.92 11.78 -12.83
CA LEU A 104 -11.68 10.79 -12.06
C LEU A 104 -13.15 11.20 -11.96
N LYS A 105 -13.42 12.48 -11.63
CA LYS A 105 -14.78 13.03 -11.59
C LYS A 105 -15.53 12.77 -12.90
N LYS A 106 -14.94 13.08 -14.05
CA LYS A 106 -15.56 12.85 -15.37
C LYS A 106 -15.92 11.38 -15.60
N VAL A 107 -15.03 10.45 -15.23
CA VAL A 107 -15.27 9.00 -15.38
C VAL A 107 -16.43 8.54 -14.49
N PHE A 108 -16.48 8.97 -13.23
CA PHE A 108 -17.53 8.57 -12.31
C PHE A 108 -18.88 9.23 -12.64
N THR A 109 -18.88 10.49 -13.09
CA THR A 109 -20.09 11.16 -13.60
C THR A 109 -20.64 10.43 -14.81
N ALA A 110 -19.81 10.04 -15.78
CA ALA A 110 -20.26 9.30 -16.95
C ALA A 110 -20.80 7.90 -16.62
N ARG A 111 -20.29 7.27 -15.55
CA ARG A 111 -20.72 5.95 -15.08
C ARG A 111 -21.91 5.98 -14.12
N GLY A 112 -22.30 7.15 -13.61
CA GLY A 112 -23.32 7.28 -12.56
C GLY A 112 -22.92 6.58 -11.25
N ALA A 113 -21.62 6.47 -10.97
CA ALA A 113 -21.09 5.75 -9.81
C ALA A 113 -20.56 6.73 -8.74
N ASP A 114 -20.54 6.29 -7.48
CA ASP A 114 -19.97 7.07 -6.39
C ASP A 114 -18.43 7.03 -6.44
N MET A 115 -17.82 8.19 -6.55
CA MET A 115 -16.36 8.36 -6.55
C MET A 115 -15.77 8.24 -5.14
N VAL A 116 -16.49 8.67 -4.10
CA VAL A 116 -15.92 8.86 -2.75
C VAL A 116 -15.77 7.54 -2.03
N SER A 117 -16.73 6.63 -2.15
CA SER A 117 -16.68 5.30 -1.53
C SER A 117 -16.03 4.21 -2.40
N TYR A 118 -15.70 4.51 -3.66
CA TYR A 118 -15.16 3.51 -4.56
C TYR A 118 -13.77 3.02 -4.13
N GLN A 119 -13.63 1.70 -4.01
CA GLN A 119 -12.37 1.04 -3.70
C GLN A 119 -12.12 -0.05 -4.75
N PRO A 120 -11.06 0.06 -5.56
CA PRO A 120 -10.73 -0.99 -6.51
C PRO A 120 -10.27 -2.25 -5.77
N SER A 121 -10.49 -3.41 -6.39
CA SER A 121 -10.02 -4.71 -5.89
C SER A 121 -8.50 -4.73 -5.73
N GLY A 122 -7.78 -3.91 -6.49
CA GLY A 122 -6.33 -3.78 -6.47
C GLY A 122 -5.69 -4.58 -7.60
N SER A 123 -4.75 -3.95 -8.28
CA SER A 123 -4.00 -4.58 -9.36
C SER A 123 -3.20 -5.77 -8.84
N PHE A 124 -3.13 -6.81 -9.68
CA PHE A 124 -2.27 -7.97 -9.49
C PHE A 124 -0.78 -7.59 -9.49
#